data_AF-A0A935QIA1-F1
#
_entry.id   AF-A0A935QIA1-F1
#
_cell.length_a   1.000
_cell.length_b   1.000
_cell.length_c   1.000
_cell.angle_alpha   90.00
_cell.angle_beta   90.00
_cell.angle_gamma   90.00
#
_symmetry.space_group_name_H-M   'P 1'
#
loop_
_entity.id
_entity.type
_entity.pdbx_description
1 polymer ?
#
loop_
_entity_poly.entity_id
_entity_poly.type
_entity_poly.pdbx_seq_one_letter_code
_entity_poly.pdbx_strand_id
1 'polypeptide(L)' 'MGAQRGPRAVEVVVSQVEQRALARLAHGESARLALRARIVLACAQGGSNAAVARGVLGERADRR' A
#
# COMPACT_ATOMS: atom_id res chain seq x y z
N MET A 1 18.02 16.90 -13.04
CA MET A 1 17.45 15.56 -12.76
C MET A 1 16.26 15.36 -13.67
N GLY A 2 16.38 14.53 -14.71
CA GLY A 2 15.25 14.21 -15.57
C GLY A 2 14.20 13.43 -14.78
N ALA A 3 12.94 13.85 -14.84
CA ALA A 3 11.85 13.08 -14.24
C ALA A 3 11.68 11.78 -15.04
N GLN A 4 12.29 10.69 -14.59
CA GLN A 4 12.03 9.37 -15.15
C GLN A 4 10.58 9.00 -14.81
N ARG A 5 9.68 9.19 -15.76
CA ARG A 5 8.29 8.76 -15.62
C ARG A 5 8.29 7.25 -15.75
N GLY A 6 8.06 6.56 -14.62
CA GLY A 6 7.86 5.11 -14.63
C GLY A 6 6.63 4.72 -15.46
N PRO A 7 6.48 3.42 -15.78
CA PRO A 7 5.29 2.89 -16.42
C PRO A 7 4.02 3.34 -15.70
N ARG A 8 2.91 3.46 -16.44
CA ARG A 8 1.61 3.76 -15.83
C ARG A 8 1.29 2.71 -14.79
N ALA A 9 0.75 3.17 -13.65
CA ALA A 9 0.24 2.27 -12.62
C ALA A 9 -0.87 1.42 -13.25
N VAL A 10 -0.74 0.11 -13.08
CA VAL A 10 -1.80 -0.85 -13.39
C VAL A 10 -2.72 -0.98 -12.20
N GLU A 11 -3.97 -1.31 -12.45
CA GLU A 11 -4.93 -1.61 -11.39
C GLU A 11 -4.48 -2.84 -10.60
N VAL A 12 -4.54 -2.73 -9.28
CA VAL A 12 -4.29 -3.85 -8.37
C VAL A 12 -5.64 -4.41 -7.95
N VAL A 13 -6.00 -5.58 -8.45
CA VAL A 13 -7.25 -6.26 -8.07
C VAL A 13 -6.93 -7.36 -7.09
N VAL A 14 -7.66 -7.42 -5.98
CA VAL A 14 -7.57 -8.50 -4.98
C VAL A 14 -8.95 -9.04 -4.69
N SER A 15 -9.05 -10.35 -4.52
CA SER A 15 -10.26 -11.01 -4.04
C SER A 15 -10.54 -10.69 -2.58
N GLN A 16 -11.75 -10.99 -2.12
CA GLN A 16 -12.13 -10.86 -0.72
C GLN A 16 -11.27 -11.72 0.22
N VAL A 17 -10.84 -12.90 -0.23
CA VAL A 17 -9.96 -13.79 0.54
C VAL A 17 -8.58 -13.17 0.70
N GLU A 18 -8.00 -12.64 -0.38
CA GLU A 18 -6.71 -11.97 -0.36
C GLU A 18 -6.76 -10.67 0.46
N GLN A 19 -7.84 -9.90 0.36
CA GLN A 19 -8.05 -8.70 1.16
C GLN A 19 -8.01 -9.02 2.66
N ARG A 20 -8.69 -10.11 3.09
CA ARG A 20 -8.66 -10.56 4.48
C ARG A 20 -7.27 -11.04 4.90
N ALA A 21 -6.56 -11.76 4.05
CA ALA A 21 -5.20 -12.20 4.33
C ALA A 21 -4.25 -11.01 4.50
N LEU A 22 -4.32 -10.04 3.58
CA LEU A 22 -3.53 -8.81 3.64
C LEU A 22 -3.88 -7.97 4.87
N ALA A 23 -5.14 -7.87 5.26
CA ALA A 23 -5.55 -7.15 6.47
C ALA A 23 -4.94 -7.76 7.73
N ARG A 24 -4.86 -9.10 7.83
CA ARG A 24 -4.16 -9.78 8.93
C ARG A 24 -2.66 -9.47 8.92
N LEU A 25 -2.03 -9.53 7.73
CA LEU A 25 -0.61 -9.23 7.59
C LEU A 25 -0.28 -7.76 7.93
N ALA A 26 -1.19 -6.83 7.65
CA ALA A 26 -1.06 -5.40 7.97
C ALA A 26 -0.95 -5.10 9.47
N HIS A 27 -1.38 -6.05 10.32
CA HIS A 27 -1.34 -5.98 11.78
C HIS A 27 -0.39 -7.01 12.40
N GLY A 28 0.39 -7.74 11.59
CA GLY A 28 1.34 -8.73 12.08
C GLY A 28 2.64 -8.13 12.63
N GLU A 29 3.43 -8.97 13.31
CA GLU A 29 4.68 -8.62 14.01
C GLU A 29 5.77 -8.04 13.09
N SER A 30 5.80 -8.44 11.81
CA SER A 30 6.79 -7.95 10.86
C SER A 30 6.42 -6.57 10.33
N ALA A 31 7.07 -5.52 10.85
CA ALA A 31 6.86 -4.14 10.41
C ALA A 31 7.05 -3.94 8.88
N ARG A 32 7.96 -4.70 8.27
CA ARG A 32 8.19 -4.66 6.82
C ARG A 32 7.02 -5.29 6.05
N LEU A 33 6.54 -6.45 6.50
CA LEU A 33 5.43 -7.14 5.84
C LEU A 33 4.12 -6.36 6.04
N ALA A 34 3.89 -5.86 7.25
CA ALA A 34 2.74 -5.04 7.59
C ALA A 34 2.64 -3.79 6.70
N LEU A 35 3.76 -3.09 6.49
CA LEU A 35 3.80 -1.96 5.56
C LEU A 35 3.41 -2.37 4.14
N ARG A 36 4.02 -3.44 3.62
CA ARG A 36 3.75 -3.88 2.24
C ARG A 36 2.29 -4.27 2.07
N ALA A 37 1.69 -4.94 3.05
CA ALA A 37 0.28 -5.28 3.03
C ALA A 37 -0.63 -4.05 2.99
N ARG A 38 -0.34 -3.01 3.79
CA ARG A 38 -1.07 -1.73 3.76
C ARG A 38 -0.97 -1.04 2.39
N ILE A 39 0.22 -1.03 1.78
CA ILE A 39 0.41 -0.46 0.44
C ILE A 39 -0.46 -1.18 -0.58
N VAL A 40 -0.45 -2.52 -0.60
CA VAL A 40 -1.26 -3.30 -1.55
C VAL A 40 -2.75 -3.05 -1.34
N LEU A 41 -3.22 -3.03 -0.08
CA LEU A 41 -4.63 -2.72 0.26
C LEU A 41 -5.05 -1.31 -0.18
N ALA A 42 -4.15 -0.32 -0.08
CA ALA A 42 -4.42 1.04 -0.53
C ALA A 42 -4.41 1.15 -2.06
N CYS A 43 -3.49 0.47 -2.76
CA CYS A 43 -3.49 0.40 -4.22
C CYS A 43 -4.77 -0.25 -4.76
N ALA A 44 -5.28 -1.28 -4.08
CA ALA A 44 -6.51 -1.96 -4.46
C ALA A 44 -7.78 -1.11 -4.34
N GLN A 45 -7.70 0.05 -3.68
CA GLN A 45 -8.80 1.02 -3.61
C GLN A 45 -8.78 2.03 -4.78
N GLY A 46 -7.86 1.89 -5.75
CA GLY A 46 -7.82 2.71 -6.97
C GLY A 46 -7.10 4.04 -6.83
N GLY A 47 -6.36 4.27 -5.74
CA GLY A 47 -5.56 5.48 -5.56
C GLY A 47 -4.34 5.55 -6.48
N SER A 48 -3.94 6.75 -6.90
CA SER A 48 -2.65 6.93 -7.59
C SER A 48 -1.48 6.56 -6.67
N ASN A 49 -0.35 6.10 -7.24
CA ASN A 49 0.86 5.78 -6.46
C ASN A 49 1.27 6.90 -5.49
N ALA A 50 1.14 8.16 -5.91
CA ALA A 50 1.46 9.32 -5.07
C ALA A 50 0.46 9.50 -3.91
N ALA A 51 -0.83 9.28 -4.15
CA ALA A 51 -1.85 9.33 -3.10
C ALA A 51 -1.68 8.21 -2.08
N VAL A 52 -1.45 6.97 -2.56
CA VAL A 52 -1.18 5.81 -1.73
C VAL A 52 0.06 6.03 -0.85
N ALA A 53 1.17 6.49 -1.45
CA ALA A 53 2.39 6.76 -0.71
C ALA A 53 2.18 7.80 0.40
N ARG A 54 1.43 8.88 0.10
CA ARG A 54 1.13 9.92 1.08
C ARG A 54 0.32 9.41 2.26
N GLY A 55 -0.72 8.59 1.99
CA GLY A 55 -1.54 8.00 3.05
C GLY A 55 -0.71 7.11 3.98
N VAL A 56 0.03 6.16 3.40
CA VAL A 56 0.77 5.17 4.20
C VAL A 56 1.97 5.77 4.95
N LEU A 57 2.61 6.81 4.39
CA LEU A 57 3.67 7.55 5.08
C LEU A 57 3.11 8.42 6.22
N GLY A 58 1.93 9.02 6.03
CA GLY A 58 1.22 9.74 7.09
C GLY A 58 0.90 8.82 8.28
N GLU A 59 0.30 7.66 8.02
CA GLU A 59 -0.03 6.65 9.05
C GLU A 59 1.19 6.11 9.81
N ARG A 60 2.42 6.31 9.32
CA ARG A 60 3.65 5.97 10.02
C ARG A 60 4.16 7.09 10.92
N ALA A 61 4.00 8.33 10.50
CA ALA A 61 4.35 9.49 11.32
C ALA A 61 3.51 9.48 12.61
N ASP A 62 2.24 9.09 12.52
CA ASP A 62 1.31 9.05 13.66
C ASP A 62 1.59 7.91 14.67
N ARG A 63 2.42 6.93 14.30
CA ARG A 63 2.75 5.76 15.14
C ARG A 63 4.07 5.89 15.89
N ARG A 64 4.80 7.00 15.73
CA ARG A 64 6.16 7.21 16.27
C ARG A 64 6.16 8.28 17.34
#